data_AF-A0A2E6R0R8-F1
#
_entry.id   AF-A0A2E6R0R8-F1
#
_cell.length_a   1.000
_cell.length_b   1.000
_cell.length_c   1.000
_cell.angle_alpha   90.00
_cell.angle_beta   90.00
_cell.angle_gamma   90.00
#
_symmetry.space_group_name_H-M   'P 1'
#
loop_
_entity.id
_entity.type
_entity.pdbx_description
1 polymer ?
#
loop_
_entity_poly.entity_id
_entity_poly.type
_entity_poly.pdbx_seq_one_letter_code
_entity_poly.pdbx_strand_id
1 'polypeptide(L)'
;MTQLTNANPALLSLTEIASDAHARIQQDFADINPVIGVMQGMRKMGIPADVMSVDCLRSKKRILIVLHDEHAGIIQYQYTFTDQDPGDDYQAIQTSDFSSDTLYQWIADYFRD
;
A
#
# COMPACT_ATOMS: atom_id res chain seq x y z
N MET A 1 13.17 -12.45 24.60
CA MET A 1 12.30 -11.26 24.58
C MET A 1 12.12 -10.87 23.12
N THR A 2 11.06 -11.36 22.50
CA THR A 2 10.68 -10.95 21.14
C THR A 2 10.28 -9.48 21.23
N GLN A 3 11.00 -8.58 20.56
CA GLN A 3 10.54 -7.20 20.46
C GLN A 3 9.16 -7.21 19.81
N LEU A 4 8.14 -6.91 20.61
CA LEU A 4 6.84 -6.49 20.11
C LEU A 4 7.11 -5.25 19.28
N THR A 5 6.79 -5.34 18.00
CA THR A 5 6.95 -4.32 16.98
C THR A 5 6.33 -3.01 17.46
N ASN A 6 7.16 -1.97 17.67
CA ASN A 6 6.69 -0.58 17.60
C ASN A 6 6.35 -0.28 16.14
N ALA A 7 5.23 -0.84 15.67
CA ALA A 7 4.73 -0.55 14.33
C ALA A 7 4.40 0.94 14.27
N ASN A 8 4.82 1.61 13.18
CA ASN A 8 4.47 3.00 12.92
C ASN A 8 2.94 3.15 13.00
N PRO A 9 2.38 4.05 13.83
CA PRO A 9 0.93 4.25 13.93
C PRO A 9 0.27 4.55 12.57
N ALA A 10 0.97 5.26 11.68
CA ALA A 10 0.50 5.51 10.32
C ALA A 10 0.36 4.22 9.52
N LEU A 11 1.27 3.26 9.71
CA LEU A 11 1.20 1.96 9.04
C LEU A 11 0.04 1.11 9.58
N LEU A 12 -0.21 1.12 10.90
CA LEU A 12 -1.38 0.45 11.47
C LEU A 12 -2.67 1.01 10.87
N SER A 13 -2.79 2.33 10.80
CA SER A 13 -3.93 3.00 10.14
C SER A 13 -4.06 2.60 8.67
N LEU A 14 -2.96 2.51 7.91
CA LEU A 14 -2.99 2.00 6.54
C LEU A 14 -3.49 0.55 6.46
N THR A 15 -3.10 -0.32 7.39
CA THR A 15 -3.55 -1.72 7.37
C THR A 15 -5.05 -1.86 7.67
N GLU A 16 -5.62 -0.99 8.49
CA GLU A 16 -7.08 -0.93 8.74
C GLU A 16 -7.82 -0.44 7.49
N ILE A 17 -7.37 0.68 6.91
CA ILE A 17 -7.86 1.22 5.64
C ILE A 17 -7.84 0.16 4.53
N ALA A 18 -6.73 -0.58 4.45
CA ALA A 18 -6.52 -1.61 3.46
C ALA A 18 -7.43 -2.83 3.67
N SER A 19 -7.68 -3.21 4.92
CA SER A 19 -8.63 -4.29 5.25
C SER A 19 -10.06 -3.93 4.84
N ASP A 20 -10.49 -2.69 5.11
CA ASP A 20 -11.83 -2.22 4.74
C ASP A 20 -12.01 -2.13 3.22
N ALA A 21 -11.02 -1.57 2.52
CA ALA A 21 -11.03 -1.51 1.05
C ALA A 21 -11.04 -2.92 0.44
N HIS A 22 -10.21 -3.84 0.95
CA HIS A 22 -10.17 -5.23 0.51
C HIS A 22 -11.54 -5.91 0.68
N ALA A 23 -12.17 -5.77 1.85
CA ALA A 23 -13.47 -6.39 2.12
C ALA A 23 -14.54 -5.95 1.11
N ARG A 24 -14.55 -4.67 0.73
CA ARG A 24 -15.46 -4.12 -0.30
C ARG A 24 -15.12 -4.61 -1.70
N ILE A 25 -13.84 -4.63 -2.07
CA ILE A 25 -13.40 -5.15 -3.38
C ILE A 25 -13.86 -6.60 -3.58
N GLN A 26 -13.74 -7.45 -2.56
CA GLN A 26 -14.20 -8.85 -2.63
C GLN A 26 -15.72 -8.99 -2.82
N GLN A 27 -16.50 -8.02 -2.33
CA GLN A 27 -17.96 -8.01 -2.51
C GLN A 27 -18.34 -7.55 -3.92
N ASP A 28 -17.62 -6.58 -4.47
CA ASP A 28 -17.97 -5.91 -5.72
C ASP A 28 -17.35 -6.58 -6.97
N PHE A 29 -16.22 -7.28 -6.82
CA PHE A 29 -15.45 -7.84 -7.93
C PHE A 29 -15.09 -9.31 -7.68
N ALA A 30 -15.71 -10.22 -8.44
CA ALA A 30 -15.40 -11.65 -8.36
C ALA A 30 -13.96 -11.98 -8.80
N ASP A 31 -13.36 -11.15 -9.65
CA ASP A 31 -12.07 -11.42 -10.30
C ASP A 31 -10.90 -10.57 -9.78
N ILE A 32 -11.16 -9.60 -8.90
CA ILE A 32 -10.13 -8.78 -8.26
C ILE A 32 -9.95 -9.27 -6.83
N ASN A 33 -8.85 -10.00 -6.60
CA ASN A 33 -8.48 -10.51 -5.28
C ASN A 33 -7.11 -9.95 -4.88
N PRO A 34 -7.05 -8.76 -4.27
CA PRO A 34 -5.78 -8.11 -3.97
C PRO A 34 -5.09 -8.77 -2.77
N VAL A 35 -3.79 -9.03 -2.89
CA VAL A 35 -2.92 -9.50 -1.81
C VAL A 35 -2.19 -8.31 -1.21
N ILE A 36 -2.28 -8.13 0.11
CA ILE A 36 -1.66 -7.01 0.81
C ILE A 36 -0.39 -7.47 1.52
N GLY A 37 0.72 -6.80 1.23
CA GLY A 37 2.03 -7.02 1.85
C GLY A 37 2.48 -5.81 2.63
N VAL A 38 3.16 -6.03 3.76
CA VAL A 38 3.74 -4.97 4.58
C VAL A 38 5.23 -5.26 4.82
N MET A 39 6.08 -4.28 4.54
CA MET A 39 7.52 -4.35 4.69
C MET A 39 8.03 -3.24 5.61
N GLN A 40 8.40 -3.63 6.83
CA GLN A 40 8.97 -2.75 7.87
C GLN A 40 10.50 -2.91 8.01
N GLY A 41 11.11 -3.75 7.17
CA GLY A 41 12.53 -4.08 7.23
C GLY A 41 13.46 -2.98 6.70
N MET A 42 12.94 -1.99 6.00
CA MET A 42 13.73 -0.98 5.26
C MET A 42 14.66 -0.18 6.18
N ARG A 43 14.22 0.13 7.40
CA ARG A 43 15.05 0.84 8.39
C ARG A 43 16.32 0.09 8.76
N LYS A 44 16.27 -1.25 8.78
CA LYS A 44 17.46 -2.09 9.04
C LYS A 44 18.49 -2.00 7.91
N MET A 45 18.07 -1.56 6.73
CA MET A 45 18.91 -1.33 5.55
C MET A 45 19.28 0.15 5.37
N GLY A 46 18.99 1.01 6.36
CA GLY A 46 19.30 2.44 6.31
C GLY A 46 18.30 3.27 5.51
N ILE A 47 17.15 2.71 5.13
CA ILE A 47 16.08 3.43 4.42
C ILE A 47 14.98 3.76 5.44
N PRO A 48 14.74 5.05 5.75
CA PRO A 48 13.79 5.46 6.80
C PRO A 48 12.34 5.45 6.27
N ALA A 49 11.83 4.25 5.97
CA ALA A 49 10.48 4.09 5.43
C ALA A 49 9.81 2.77 5.86
N ASP A 50 8.49 2.73 5.77
CA ASP A 50 7.68 1.52 5.67
C ASP A 50 7.04 1.44 4.29
N VAL A 51 6.84 0.23 3.78
CA VAL A 51 6.16 0.00 2.49
C VAL A 51 4.98 -0.93 2.67
N MET A 52 3.85 -0.58 2.07
CA MET A 52 2.72 -1.48 1.85
C MET A 52 2.59 -1.73 0.34
N SER A 53 2.46 -3.00 -0.05
CA SER A 53 2.13 -3.39 -1.42
C SER A 53 0.71 -3.91 -1.48
N VAL A 54 0.00 -3.58 -2.56
CA VAL A 54 -1.27 -4.20 -2.92
C VAL A 54 -1.05 -4.83 -4.29
N ASP A 55 -1.16 -6.15 -4.38
CA ASP A 55 -0.83 -6.91 -5.58
C ASP A 55 -2.06 -7.63 -6.12
N CYS A 56 -2.31 -7.57 -7.43
CA CYS A 56 -3.28 -8.42 -8.09
C CYS A 56 -2.56 -9.51 -8.89
N LEU A 57 -2.62 -10.76 -8.41
CA LEU A 57 -1.94 -11.88 -9.05
C LEU A 57 -2.45 -12.16 -10.48
N ARG A 58 -3.73 -11.88 -10.74
CA ARG A 58 -4.36 -12.09 -12.05
C ARG A 58 -3.78 -11.12 -13.10
N SER A 59 -3.83 -9.81 -12.83
CA SER A 59 -3.37 -8.78 -13.76
C SER A 59 -1.87 -8.49 -13.67
N LYS A 60 -1.17 -9.08 -12.68
CA LYS A 60 0.25 -8.82 -12.36
C LYS A 60 0.55 -7.35 -12.03
N LYS A 61 -0.48 -6.58 -11.69
CA LYS A 61 -0.38 -5.17 -11.33
C LYS A 61 -0.16 -5.03 -9.82
N ARG A 62 0.58 -3.99 -9.44
CA ARG A 62 0.94 -3.66 -8.06
C ARG A 62 0.73 -2.17 -7.80
N ILE A 63 0.20 -1.84 -6.62
CA ILE A 63 0.23 -0.50 -6.06
C ILE A 63 1.25 -0.54 -4.93
N LEU A 64 2.31 0.25 -5.03
CA LEU A 64 3.25 0.47 -3.94
C LEU A 64 2.83 1.72 -3.19
N ILE A 65 2.84 1.64 -1.86
CA ILE A 65 2.52 2.72 -0.94
C ILE A 65 3.68 2.84 0.04
N VAL A 66 4.27 4.01 0.16
CA VAL A 66 5.48 4.27 0.94
C VAL A 66 5.20 5.35 1.97
N LEU A 67 5.55 5.06 3.22
CA LEU A 67 5.56 6.01 4.33
C LEU A 67 7.01 6.31 4.67
N HIS A 68 7.49 7.49 4.29
CA HIS A 68 8.82 7.97 4.65
C HIS A 68 8.79 8.71 6.00
N ASP A 69 9.74 8.42 6.88
CA ASP A 69 9.84 9.07 8.20
C ASP A 69 10.12 10.58 8.08
N GLU A 70 10.81 10.99 7.02
CA GLU A 70 11.18 12.39 6.74
C GLU A 70 10.04 13.19 6.08
N HIS A 71 9.00 12.51 5.58
CA HIS A 71 7.87 13.10 4.89
C HIS A 71 6.55 12.82 5.62
N ALA A 72 6.52 13.14 6.91
CA ALA A 72 5.32 12.95 7.73
C ALA A 72 4.10 13.67 7.14
N GLY A 73 2.96 13.00 7.11
CA GLY A 73 1.71 13.53 6.54
C GLY A 73 1.59 13.38 5.02
N ILE A 74 2.59 12.80 4.35
CA ILE A 74 2.53 12.47 2.93
C ILE A 74 2.65 10.96 2.76
N ILE A 75 1.79 10.41 1.91
CA ILE A 75 1.92 9.06 1.38
C ILE A 75 2.45 9.17 -0.04
N GLN A 76 3.57 8.51 -0.32
CA GLN A 76 4.04 8.33 -1.69
C GLN A 76 3.50 7.02 -2.24
N TYR A 77 3.15 6.99 -3.52
CA TYR A 77 2.64 5.77 -4.14
C TYR A 77 3.02 5.67 -5.61
N GLN A 78 3.01 4.44 -6.13
CA GLN A 78 3.30 4.15 -7.52
C GLN A 78 2.43 3.00 -8.02
N TYR A 79 1.90 3.16 -9.23
CA TYR A 79 1.30 2.09 -10.00
C TYR A 79 2.39 1.38 -10.80
N THR A 80 2.58 0.09 -10.56
CA THR A 80 3.63 -0.71 -11.20
C THR A 80 3.14 -2.15 -11.45
N PHE A 81 4.06 -3.05 -11.80
CA PHE A 81 3.81 -4.47 -11.99
C PHE A 81 4.60 -5.30 -10.98
N THR A 82 4.11 -6.51 -10.68
CA THR A 82 4.72 -7.38 -9.67
C THR A 82 6.09 -7.90 -10.05
N ASP A 83 6.43 -7.86 -11.34
CA ASP A 83 7.69 -8.33 -11.94
C ASP A 83 8.66 -7.19 -12.30
N GLN A 84 8.38 -5.96 -11.86
CA GLN A 84 9.21 -4.79 -12.11
C GLN A 84 9.69 -4.18 -10.80
N ASP A 85 10.91 -3.66 -10.82
CA ASP A 85 11.40 -2.78 -9.76
C ASP A 85 10.64 -1.43 -9.82
N PRO A 86 10.38 -0.80 -8.66
CA PRO A 86 9.80 0.54 -8.66
C PRO A 86 10.71 1.55 -9.38
N GLY A 87 10.11 2.41 -10.20
CA GLY A 87 10.76 3.58 -10.79
C GLY A 87 10.82 4.78 -9.83
N ASP A 88 11.37 5.90 -10.29
CA ASP A 88 11.50 7.14 -9.49
C ASP A 88 10.25 8.04 -9.53
N ASP A 89 9.25 7.71 -10.34
CA ASP A 89 8.05 8.50 -10.62
C ASP A 89 6.92 8.30 -9.59
N TYR A 90 7.25 8.41 -8.31
CA TYR A 90 6.25 8.35 -7.23
C TYR A 90 5.30 9.55 -7.28
N GLN A 91 4.01 9.25 -7.16
CA GLN A 91 2.98 10.22 -6.87
C GLN A 91 2.85 10.43 -5.36
N ALA A 92 2.16 11.50 -4.95
CA ALA A 92 1.98 11.83 -3.54
C ALA A 92 0.54 12.23 -3.25
N ILE A 93 0.04 11.80 -2.08
CA ILE A 93 -1.25 12.21 -1.51
C ILE A 93 -1.04 12.59 -0.05
N GLN A 94 -1.78 13.58 0.45
CA GLN A 94 -1.78 13.89 1.88
C GLN A 94 -2.39 12.70 2.65
N THR A 95 -1.82 12.36 3.80
CA THR A 95 -2.36 11.28 4.64
C THR A 95 -3.80 11.58 5.07
N SER A 96 -4.18 12.85 5.21
CA SER A 96 -5.57 13.27 5.49
C SER A 96 -6.57 12.92 4.40
N ASP A 97 -6.09 12.78 3.16
CA ASP A 97 -6.92 12.54 1.97
C ASP A 97 -6.91 11.05 1.58
N PHE A 98 -6.12 10.24 2.29
CA PHE A 98 -6.04 8.81 2.09
C PHE A 98 -7.00 8.05 3.00
N SER A 99 -7.90 7.29 2.41
CA SER A 99 -8.97 6.56 3.08
C SER A 99 -9.22 5.20 2.43
N SER A 100 -10.12 4.40 3.01
CA SER A 100 -10.57 3.15 2.39
C SER A 100 -11.29 3.37 1.06
N ASP A 101 -11.99 4.50 0.89
CA ASP A 101 -12.57 4.89 -0.40
C ASP A 101 -11.49 5.18 -1.44
N THR A 102 -10.43 5.91 -1.06
CA THR A 102 -9.30 6.22 -1.94
C THR A 102 -8.63 4.94 -2.43
N LEU A 103 -8.31 4.03 -1.50
CA LEU A 103 -7.65 2.77 -1.84
C LEU A 103 -8.56 1.81 -2.61
N TYR A 104 -9.85 1.74 -2.27
CA TYR A 104 -10.85 1.02 -3.04
C TYR A 104 -10.86 1.49 -4.49
N GLN A 105 -10.91 2.81 -4.71
CA GLN A 105 -10.95 3.38 -6.05
C GLN A 105 -9.67 3.06 -6.83
N TRP A 106 -8.50 3.17 -6.19
CA TRP A 106 -7.23 2.80 -6.82
C TRP A 106 -7.20 1.33 -7.25
N ILE A 107 -7.64 0.42 -6.39
CA ILE A 107 -7.71 -1.02 -6.71
C ILE A 107 -8.71 -1.26 -7.85
N ALA A 108 -9.91 -0.68 -7.75
CA ALA A 108 -10.97 -0.85 -8.72
C ALA A 108 -10.59 -0.30 -10.10
N ASP A 109 -9.89 0.82 -10.18
CA ASP A 109 -9.50 1.42 -11.46
C ASP A 109 -8.25 0.75 -12.04
N TYR A 110 -7.22 0.54 -11.22
CA TYR A 110 -5.94 0.10 -11.74
C TYR A 110 -5.91 -1.39 -12.07
N PHE A 111 -6.56 -2.25 -11.26
CA PHE A 111 -6.46 -3.70 -11.44
C PHE A 111 -7.43 -4.30 -12.45
N ARG A 112 -8.39 -3.52 -12.94
CA ARG A 112 -9.21 -3.94 -14.09
C ARG A 112 -8.34 -4.00 -15.35
N ASP A 113 -8.72 -4.89 -16.27
CA ASP A 113 -8.06 -5.06 -17.56
C ASP A 113 -8.35 -3.88 -18.51
#